data_AF-A0A2P2KVZ3-F1
#
_entry.id   AF-A0A2P2KVZ3-F1
#
_cell.length_a   1.000
_cell.length_b   1.000
_cell.length_c   1.000
_cell.angle_alpha   90.00
_cell.angle_beta   90.00
_cell.angle_gamma   90.00
#
_symmetry.space_group_name_H-M   'P 1'
#
loop_
_entity.id
_entity.type
_entity.pdbx_description
1 polymer ?
#
loop_
_entity_poly.entity_id
_entity_poly.type
_entity_poly.pdbx_seq_one_letter_code
_entity_poly.pdbx_strand_id
1 'polypeptide(L)'
;MSPNLLVLEPSSLSSMEELRKVLQERGLAVSNLPGKGRCLLANKDFSPGDAILRQEPYVCVPNNSAEPRCDGCFASGNLKKCSACQVVWYCGSSCQTLEWKSHRLECSVLAKLENDKRKCVTPSVRLMVKLYVKRKLQSDKIIPATSIDNYNLVEELVSHIKDLDEKQLVLYAQMANLVNLILQWSDINIKEIAENFCKV
;
A
#
# COMPACT_ATOMS: atom_id res chain seq x y z
N MET A 1 -16.39 38.48 -21.40
CA MET A 1 -15.91 38.22 -20.02
C MET A 1 -16.90 37.28 -19.37
N SER A 2 -16.61 35.98 -19.39
CA SER A 2 -17.35 34.96 -18.65
C SER A 2 -16.35 34.32 -17.69
N PRO A 3 -16.62 34.28 -16.38
CA PRO A 3 -15.67 33.73 -15.43
C PRO A 3 -15.65 32.21 -15.58
N ASN A 4 -14.44 31.66 -15.76
CA ASN A 4 -14.13 30.26 -15.61
C ASN A 4 -14.59 29.78 -14.24
N LEU A 5 -15.67 28.99 -14.21
CA LEU A 5 -16.00 28.15 -13.07
C LEU A 5 -15.06 26.94 -13.13
N LEU A 6 -13.95 27.02 -12.40
CA LEU A 6 -13.14 25.85 -12.09
C LEU A 6 -14.01 24.92 -11.24
N VAL A 7 -14.61 23.93 -11.90
CA VAL A 7 -15.21 22.78 -11.22
C VAL A 7 -14.07 22.03 -10.55
N LEU A 8 -14.00 22.13 -9.23
CA LEU A 8 -13.14 21.29 -8.39
C LEU A 8 -13.57 19.83 -8.61
N GLU A 9 -12.66 18.97 -9.06
CA GLU A 9 -12.97 17.57 -9.29
C GLU A 9 -13.32 16.83 -7.98
N PRO A 10 -14.29 15.88 -7.97
CA PRO A 10 -14.89 15.31 -6.76
C PRO A 10 -14.16 14.08 -6.21
N SER A 11 -12.86 13.92 -6.45
CA SER A 11 -12.20 12.60 -6.38
C SER A 11 -11.99 12.01 -4.97
N SER A 12 -12.09 12.80 -3.88
CA SER A 12 -11.86 12.32 -2.51
C SER A 12 -13.14 12.08 -1.70
N LEU A 13 -14.23 12.80 -1.98
CA LEU A 13 -15.51 12.63 -1.28
C LEU A 13 -16.22 11.33 -1.70
N SER A 14 -16.05 10.90 -2.96
CA SER A 14 -16.75 9.73 -3.50
C SER A 14 -16.26 8.40 -2.92
N SER A 15 -14.95 8.25 -2.66
CA SER A 15 -14.38 6.97 -2.23
C SER A 15 -14.81 6.56 -0.82
N MET A 16 -14.87 7.51 0.12
CA MET A 16 -15.31 7.26 1.49
C MET A 16 -16.82 7.01 1.59
N GLU A 17 -17.62 7.65 0.73
CA GLU A 17 -19.05 7.39 0.64
C GLU A 17 -19.33 5.99 0.09
N GLU A 18 -18.62 5.57 -0.95
CA GLU A 18 -18.72 4.22 -1.50
C GLU A 18 -18.28 3.15 -0.49
N LEU A 19 -17.18 3.40 0.26
CA LEU A 19 -16.75 2.52 1.34
C LEU A 19 -17.83 2.38 2.41
N ARG A 20 -18.43 3.49 2.85
CA ARG A 20 -19.51 3.49 3.85
C ARG A 20 -20.70 2.65 3.37
N LYS A 21 -21.06 2.75 2.08
CA LYS A 21 -22.13 1.93 1.50
C LYS A 21 -21.81 0.44 1.57
N VAL A 22 -20.60 0.03 1.16
CA VAL A 22 -20.16 -1.37 1.23
C VAL A 22 -20.16 -1.89 2.67
N LEU A 23 -19.74 -1.07 3.63
CA LEU A 23 -19.76 -1.42 5.05
C LEU A 23 -21.19 -1.55 5.57
N GLN A 24 -22.09 -0.65 5.17
CA GLN A 24 -23.48 -0.68 5.57
C GLN A 24 -24.18 -1.97 5.11
N GLU A 25 -23.94 -2.39 3.86
CA GLU A 25 -24.42 -3.66 3.30
C GLU A 25 -23.91 -4.89 4.09
N ARG A 26 -22.75 -4.77 4.74
CA ARG A 26 -22.14 -5.82 5.58
C ARG A 26 -22.61 -5.79 7.03
N GLY A 27 -23.43 -4.82 7.39
CA GLY A 27 -23.91 -4.66 8.74
C GLY A 27 -23.01 -3.80 9.63
N LEU A 28 -22.26 -2.87 9.03
CA LEU A 28 -21.23 -2.06 9.69
C LEU A 28 -21.42 -0.57 9.37
N ALA A 29 -21.12 0.31 10.32
CA ALA A 29 -21.20 1.75 10.16
C ALA A 29 -19.89 2.42 10.58
N VAL A 30 -19.41 3.38 9.79
CA VAL A 30 -18.27 4.23 10.18
C VAL A 30 -18.79 5.32 11.12
N SER A 31 -18.11 5.54 12.24
CA SER A 31 -18.46 6.57 13.22
C SER A 31 -17.20 7.22 13.79
N ASN A 32 -17.37 8.37 14.45
CA ASN A 32 -16.30 9.03 15.21
C ASN A 32 -16.67 9.02 16.69
N LEU A 33 -15.84 8.38 17.52
CA LEU A 33 -16.04 8.33 18.97
C LEU A 33 -15.06 9.26 19.69
N PRO A 34 -15.53 10.01 20.72
CA PRO A 34 -14.65 10.82 21.56
C PRO A 34 -13.49 10.00 22.13
N GLY A 35 -12.26 10.51 21.99
CA GLY A 35 -11.03 9.86 22.48
C GLY A 35 -10.56 8.63 21.68
N LYS A 36 -11.33 8.15 20.70
CA LYS A 36 -10.97 6.99 19.85
C LYS A 36 -10.85 7.32 18.37
N GLY A 37 -11.35 8.47 17.93
CA GLY A 37 -11.34 8.87 16.52
C GLY A 37 -12.30 8.02 15.69
N ARG A 38 -11.95 7.77 14.42
CA ARG A 38 -12.75 6.98 13.48
C ARG A 38 -12.77 5.52 13.90
N CYS A 39 -13.95 4.92 13.95
CA CYS A 39 -14.16 3.52 14.30
C CYS A 39 -15.25 2.87 13.44
N LEU A 40 -15.30 1.54 13.49
CA LEU A 40 -16.36 0.74 12.90
C LEU A 40 -17.31 0.24 14.00
N LEU A 41 -18.61 0.44 13.81
CA LEU A 41 -19.65 -0.04 14.71
C LEU A 41 -20.51 -1.09 14.00
N ALA A 42 -20.92 -2.13 14.72
CA ALA A 42 -21.91 -3.06 14.22
C ALA A 42 -23.28 -2.37 14.15
N ASN A 43 -23.99 -2.55 13.03
CA ASN A 43 -25.37 -2.09 12.85
C ASN A 43 -26.37 -3.27 12.82
N LYS A 44 -25.87 -4.49 13.01
CA LYS A 44 -26.61 -5.74 13.15
C LYS A 44 -25.93 -6.63 14.18
N ASP A 45 -26.64 -7.66 14.63
CA ASP A 45 -26.08 -8.68 15.51
C ASP A 45 -25.16 -9.64 14.75
N PHE A 46 -24.09 -10.09 15.42
CA PHE A 46 -23.18 -11.14 14.97
C PHE A 46 -23.11 -12.24 16.02
N SER A 47 -23.05 -13.49 15.57
CA SER A 47 -22.90 -14.66 16.44
C SER A 47 -21.42 -15.08 16.55
N PRO A 48 -21.02 -15.78 17.63
CA PRO A 48 -19.69 -16.36 17.72
C PRO A 48 -19.35 -17.23 16.50
N GLY A 49 -18.22 -16.93 15.86
CA GLY A 49 -17.78 -17.59 14.63
C GLY A 49 -18.07 -16.84 13.33
N ASP A 50 -18.90 -15.79 13.36
CA ASP A 50 -19.19 -14.99 12.18
C ASP A 50 -17.95 -14.23 11.69
N ALA A 51 -17.75 -14.25 10.37
CA ALA A 51 -16.76 -13.41 9.72
C ALA A 51 -17.34 -12.00 9.48
N ILE A 52 -16.97 -11.04 10.33
CA ILE A 52 -17.41 -9.65 10.24
C ILE A 52 -16.86 -8.96 8.97
N LEU A 53 -15.56 -9.13 8.71
CA LEU A 53 -14.87 -8.54 7.56
C LEU A 53 -13.81 -9.52 7.01
N ARG A 54 -13.66 -9.53 5.69
CA ARG A 54 -12.55 -10.18 4.98
C ARG A 54 -12.07 -9.19 3.94
N GLN A 55 -10.77 -8.95 3.92
CA GLN A 55 -10.15 -7.95 3.06
C GLN A 55 -8.77 -8.46 2.65
N GLU A 56 -8.49 -8.43 1.34
CA GLU A 56 -7.14 -8.62 0.84
C GLU A 56 -6.30 -7.36 1.13
N PRO A 57 -5.01 -7.51 1.49
CA PRO A 57 -4.17 -6.37 1.78
C PRO A 57 -4.03 -5.47 0.55
N TYR A 58 -4.08 -4.14 0.75
CA TYR A 58 -3.86 -3.21 -0.36
C TYR A 58 -2.47 -3.43 -0.97
N VAL A 59 -1.43 -3.54 -0.13
CA VAL A 59 -0.10 -4.03 -0.52
C VAL A 59 0.48 -4.89 0.59
N CYS A 60 1.34 -5.82 0.24
CA CYS A 60 2.00 -6.71 1.17
C CYS A 60 3.37 -7.14 0.64
N VAL A 61 4.29 -7.41 1.56
CA VAL A 61 5.61 -7.96 1.29
C VAL A 61 5.95 -9.00 2.38
N PRO A 62 6.66 -10.10 2.05
CA PRO A 62 7.26 -10.94 3.06
C PRO A 62 8.21 -10.16 3.97
N ASN A 63 8.24 -10.51 5.25
CA ASN A 63 9.22 -9.95 6.19
C ASN A 63 10.60 -10.59 5.98
N ASN A 64 11.62 -10.04 6.65
CA ASN A 64 12.96 -10.61 6.69
C ASN A 64 13.01 -11.79 7.68
N SER A 65 12.22 -12.85 7.46
CA SER A 65 12.38 -14.11 8.18
C SER A 65 13.69 -14.80 7.80
N ALA A 66 14.21 -15.66 8.68
CA ALA A 66 15.42 -16.44 8.42
C ALA A 66 15.32 -17.28 7.13
N GLU A 67 14.10 -17.72 6.79
CA GLU A 67 13.78 -18.38 5.54
C GLU A 67 13.02 -17.43 4.60
N PRO A 68 13.35 -17.38 3.30
CA PRO A 68 12.59 -16.61 2.32
C PRO A 68 11.17 -17.19 2.16
N ARG A 69 10.20 -16.32 1.83
CA ARG A 69 8.81 -16.71 1.53
C ARG A 69 8.42 -16.29 0.12
N CYS A 70 7.46 -17.00 -0.46
CA CYS A 70 6.89 -16.65 -1.75
C CYS A 70 6.21 -15.27 -1.69
N ASP A 71 6.54 -14.39 -2.62
CA ASP A 71 5.97 -13.05 -2.76
C ASP A 71 4.51 -13.03 -3.22
N GLY A 72 4.03 -14.14 -3.79
CA GLY A 72 2.62 -14.28 -4.21
C GLY A 72 1.73 -14.90 -3.14
N CYS A 73 2.19 -15.94 -2.45
CA CYS A 73 1.33 -16.73 -1.54
C CYS A 73 1.86 -16.86 -0.11
N PHE A 74 3.01 -16.24 0.21
CA PHE A 74 3.62 -16.24 1.55
C PHE A 74 4.04 -17.62 2.09
N ALA A 75 3.91 -18.68 1.30
CA ALA A 75 4.39 -20.01 1.64
C ALA A 75 5.93 -20.06 1.64
N SER A 76 6.48 -20.87 2.54
CA SER A 76 7.89 -21.29 2.52
C SER A 76 8.09 -22.48 1.56
N GLY A 77 9.34 -22.91 1.39
CA GLY A 77 9.69 -24.10 0.61
C GLY A 77 10.73 -23.82 -0.46
N ASN A 78 10.68 -24.56 -1.56
CA ASN A 78 11.62 -24.38 -2.67
C ASN A 78 11.23 -23.15 -3.50
N LEU A 79 11.91 -22.03 -3.26
CA LEU A 79 11.62 -20.76 -3.91
C LEU A 79 12.68 -20.41 -4.96
N LYS A 80 12.22 -19.77 -6.04
CA LYS A 80 13.05 -19.25 -7.11
C LYS A 80 13.03 -17.74 -7.07
N LYS A 81 14.22 -17.14 -7.01
CA LYS A 81 14.39 -15.70 -7.09
C LYS A 81 14.09 -15.21 -8.50
N CYS A 82 13.40 -14.09 -8.62
CA CYS A 82 13.20 -13.42 -9.91
C CYS A 82 14.56 -13.05 -10.52
N SER A 83 14.83 -13.57 -11.72
CA SER A 83 16.15 -13.44 -12.35
C SER A 83 16.53 -12.00 -12.72
N ALA A 84 15.53 -11.16 -12.99
CA ALA A 84 15.74 -9.78 -13.42
C ALA A 84 16.06 -8.84 -12.23
N CYS A 85 15.17 -8.74 -11.23
CA CYS A 85 15.39 -7.81 -10.12
C CYS A 85 16.27 -8.38 -9.00
N GLN A 86 16.36 -9.71 -8.88
CA GLN A 86 17.09 -10.39 -7.80
C GLN A 86 16.61 -10.04 -6.37
N VAL A 87 15.40 -9.51 -6.22
CA VAL A 87 14.80 -9.12 -4.93
C VAL A 87 13.71 -10.09 -4.47
N VAL A 88 12.77 -10.43 -5.35
CA VAL A 88 11.56 -11.18 -5.01
C VAL A 88 11.72 -12.68 -5.25
N TRP A 89 10.93 -13.50 -4.55
CA TRP A 89 10.98 -14.95 -4.59
C TRP A 89 9.60 -15.55 -4.88
N TYR A 90 9.53 -16.61 -5.67
CA TYR A 90 8.28 -17.31 -5.96
C TYR A 90 8.43 -18.82 -5.80
N CYS A 91 7.38 -19.51 -5.35
CA CYS A 91 7.36 -20.98 -5.32
C CYS A 91 7.32 -21.60 -6.73
N GLY A 92 6.93 -20.81 -7.74
CA GLY A 92 6.87 -21.26 -9.13
C GLY A 92 6.33 -20.19 -10.07
N SER A 93 6.23 -20.54 -11.35
CA SER A 93 5.75 -19.65 -12.41
C SER A 93 4.29 -19.22 -12.23
N SER A 94 3.47 -20.01 -11.52
CA SER A 94 2.08 -19.66 -11.22
C SER A 94 1.99 -18.37 -10.40
N CYS A 95 2.63 -18.32 -9.23
CA CYS A 95 2.66 -17.13 -8.38
C CYS A 95 3.34 -15.94 -9.08
N GLN A 96 4.41 -16.17 -9.84
CA GLN A 96 5.07 -15.13 -10.61
C GLN A 96 4.14 -14.51 -11.67
N THR A 97 3.36 -15.34 -12.38
CA THR A 97 2.44 -14.90 -13.43
C THR A 97 1.25 -14.14 -12.85
N LEU A 98 0.70 -14.62 -11.73
CA LEU A 98 -0.38 -13.95 -10.99
C LEU A 98 0.03 -12.54 -10.56
N GLU A 99 1.23 -12.40 -9.98
CA GLU A 99 1.75 -11.11 -9.51
C GLU A 99 2.30 -10.23 -10.65
N TRP A 100 2.44 -10.74 -11.88
CA TRP A 100 3.22 -10.08 -12.93
C TRP A 100 2.74 -8.68 -13.28
N LYS A 101 1.42 -8.42 -13.25
CA LYS A 101 0.88 -7.07 -13.54
C LYS A 101 1.46 -6.02 -12.59
N SER A 102 1.55 -6.34 -11.31
CA SER A 102 2.11 -5.46 -10.27
C SER A 102 3.64 -5.55 -10.27
N HIS A 103 4.18 -6.76 -10.27
CA HIS A 103 5.61 -7.00 -10.17
C HIS A 103 6.38 -6.47 -11.39
N ARG A 104 5.82 -6.41 -12.59
CA ARG A 104 6.55 -5.93 -13.78
C ARG A 104 7.10 -4.51 -13.57
N LEU A 105 6.29 -3.60 -13.04
CA LEU A 105 6.72 -2.22 -12.79
C LEU A 105 7.71 -2.15 -11.63
N GLU A 106 7.43 -2.86 -10.52
CA GLU A 106 8.34 -3.00 -9.38
C GLU A 106 9.72 -3.58 -9.80
N CYS A 107 9.71 -4.65 -10.60
CA CYS A 107 10.88 -5.32 -11.12
C CYS A 107 11.74 -4.36 -11.94
N SER A 108 11.10 -3.54 -12.78
CA SER A 108 11.80 -2.58 -13.64
C SER A 108 12.58 -1.51 -12.86
N VAL A 109 12.06 -1.07 -11.71
CA VAL A 109 12.76 -0.09 -10.86
C VAL A 109 13.81 -0.76 -9.98
N LEU A 110 13.53 -1.96 -9.45
CA LEU A 110 14.49 -2.71 -8.62
C LEU A 110 15.68 -3.27 -9.41
N ALA A 111 15.47 -3.69 -10.67
CA ALA A 111 16.53 -4.23 -11.52
C ALA A 111 17.60 -3.19 -11.89
N LYS A 112 17.25 -1.90 -11.87
CA LYS A 112 18.19 -0.78 -12.13
C LYS A 112 19.12 -0.50 -10.94
N LEU A 113 18.84 -1.05 -9.77
CA LEU A 113 19.66 -0.82 -8.58
C LEU A 113 20.98 -1.59 -8.68
N GLU A 114 22.06 -0.90 -8.31
CA GLU A 114 23.35 -1.52 -8.03
C GLU A 114 23.22 -2.51 -6.86
N ASN A 115 24.10 -3.51 -6.80
CA ASN A 115 24.01 -4.59 -5.81
C ASN A 115 24.00 -4.09 -4.36
N ASP A 116 24.76 -3.05 -4.03
CA ASP A 116 24.81 -2.52 -2.67
C ASP A 116 23.52 -1.79 -2.28
N LYS A 117 22.93 -1.01 -3.19
CA LYS A 117 21.62 -0.38 -2.98
C LYS A 117 20.51 -1.41 -2.86
N ARG A 118 20.61 -2.52 -3.59
CA ARG A 118 19.64 -3.62 -3.49
C ARG A 118 19.63 -4.27 -2.09
N LYS A 119 20.76 -4.32 -1.39
CA LYS A 119 20.84 -4.81 0.00
C LYS A 119 20.12 -3.88 1.00
N CYS A 120 19.99 -2.59 0.67
CA CYS A 120 19.26 -1.62 1.48
C CYS A 120 17.74 -1.66 1.29
N VAL A 121 17.24 -2.48 0.35
CA VAL A 121 15.80 -2.65 0.13
C VAL A 121 15.22 -3.56 1.22
N THR A 122 14.97 -2.96 2.39
CA THR A 122 14.28 -3.63 3.50
C THR A 122 12.81 -3.89 3.18
N PRO A 123 12.12 -4.79 3.91
CA PRO A 123 10.68 -5.01 3.73
C PRO A 123 9.87 -3.72 3.81
N SER A 124 10.13 -2.84 4.77
CA SER A 124 9.42 -1.56 4.89
C SER A 124 9.65 -0.65 3.68
N VAL A 125 10.89 -0.54 3.20
CA VAL A 125 11.21 0.23 1.98
C VAL A 125 10.49 -0.37 0.77
N ARG A 126 10.52 -1.69 0.63
CA ARG A 126 9.87 -2.39 -0.47
C ARG A 126 8.35 -2.30 -0.40
N LEU A 127 7.76 -2.30 0.79
CA LEU A 127 6.32 -2.10 0.99
C LEU A 127 5.90 -0.74 0.45
N MET A 128 6.68 0.32 0.72
CA MET A 128 6.44 1.64 0.14
C MET A 128 6.64 1.67 -1.38
N VAL A 129 7.68 1.02 -1.91
CA VAL A 129 7.83 0.87 -3.38
C VAL A 129 6.59 0.19 -3.99
N LYS A 130 6.09 -0.90 -3.38
CA LYS A 130 4.90 -1.63 -3.85
C LYS A 130 3.64 -0.78 -3.73
N LEU A 131 3.52 0.04 -2.68
CA LEU A 131 2.42 1.01 -2.47
C LEU A 131 2.33 1.99 -3.66
N TYR A 132 3.42 2.66 -3.99
CA TYR A 132 3.44 3.64 -5.09
C TYR A 132 3.32 2.98 -6.46
N VAL A 133 3.88 1.77 -6.65
CA VAL A 133 3.64 0.96 -7.85
C VAL A 133 2.14 0.68 -8.03
N LYS A 134 1.45 0.21 -6.98
CA LYS A 134 0.01 -0.08 -7.05
C LYS A 134 -0.80 1.19 -7.31
N ARG A 135 -0.50 2.30 -6.62
CA ARG A 135 -1.11 3.62 -6.86
C ARG A 135 -0.99 4.03 -8.33
N LYS A 136 0.22 3.94 -8.90
CA LYS A 136 0.47 4.31 -10.29
C LYS A 136 -0.32 3.44 -11.27
N LEU A 137 -0.33 2.13 -11.06
CA LEU A 137 -1.10 1.21 -11.91
C LEU A 137 -2.62 1.46 -11.84
N GLN A 138 -3.15 1.86 -10.67
CA GLN A 138 -4.55 2.26 -10.53
C GLN A 138 -4.84 3.59 -11.22
N SER A 139 -3.98 4.59 -11.02
CA SER A 139 -4.07 5.90 -11.69
C SER A 139 -4.03 5.77 -13.21
N ASP A 140 -3.14 4.93 -13.73
CA ASP A 140 -2.97 4.65 -15.16
C ASP A 140 -4.05 3.68 -15.69
N LYS A 141 -5.00 3.25 -14.84
CA LYS A 141 -6.10 2.32 -15.15
C LYS A 141 -5.62 0.96 -15.71
N ILE A 142 -4.40 0.56 -15.38
CA ILE A 142 -3.81 -0.74 -15.74
C ILE A 142 -4.36 -1.85 -14.85
N ILE A 143 -4.62 -1.54 -13.58
CA ILE A 143 -5.34 -2.40 -12.64
C ILE A 143 -6.57 -1.67 -12.10
N PRO A 144 -7.64 -2.38 -11.73
CA PRO A 144 -8.83 -1.74 -11.19
C PRO A 144 -8.56 -1.12 -9.81
N ALA A 145 -9.22 0.00 -9.55
CA ALA A 145 -9.47 0.49 -8.21
C ALA A 145 -10.93 0.16 -7.83
N THR A 146 -11.18 -0.15 -6.57
CA THR A 146 -12.54 -0.39 -6.05
C THR A 146 -12.78 0.45 -4.80
N SER A 147 -14.03 0.50 -4.33
CA SER A 147 -14.41 1.21 -3.11
C SER A 147 -13.69 0.72 -1.84
N ILE A 148 -13.11 -0.49 -1.86
CA ILE A 148 -12.36 -1.10 -0.75
C ILE A 148 -10.88 -1.34 -1.09
N ASP A 149 -10.44 -0.98 -2.30
CA ASP A 149 -9.07 -1.18 -2.78
C ASP A 149 -8.67 -0.01 -3.68
N ASN A 150 -8.32 1.12 -3.08
CA ASN A 150 -7.86 2.32 -3.77
C ASN A 150 -6.90 3.11 -2.86
N TYR A 151 -6.04 3.93 -3.47
CA TYR A 151 -5.02 4.68 -2.73
C TYR A 151 -5.60 5.75 -1.80
N ASN A 152 -6.77 6.32 -2.12
CA ASN A 152 -7.38 7.37 -1.28
C ASN A 152 -7.68 6.83 0.13
N LEU A 153 -7.98 5.53 0.28
CA LEU A 153 -8.14 4.91 1.61
C LEU A 153 -6.83 4.86 2.41
N VAL A 154 -5.68 4.76 1.75
CA VAL A 154 -4.35 4.83 2.38
C VAL A 154 -4.03 6.27 2.76
N GLU A 155 -4.40 7.25 1.93
CA GLU A 155 -4.27 8.68 2.26
C GLU A 155 -5.01 9.01 3.55
N GLU A 156 -6.19 8.43 3.73
CA GLU A 156 -7.03 8.58 4.90
C GLU A 156 -6.48 7.91 6.17
N LEU A 157 -5.46 7.04 6.15
CA LEU A 157 -4.93 6.42 7.38
C LEU A 157 -4.30 7.46 8.33
N VAL A 158 -4.40 7.22 9.63
CA VAL A 158 -3.81 8.11 10.65
C VAL A 158 -2.30 7.87 10.69
N SER A 159 -1.52 8.93 10.48
CA SER A 159 -0.05 8.83 10.42
C SER A 159 0.62 8.92 11.79
N HIS A 160 -0.05 9.39 12.85
CA HIS A 160 0.55 9.60 14.18
C HIS A 160 1.91 10.33 14.16
N ILE A 161 2.21 11.10 13.11
CA ILE A 161 3.53 11.71 12.89
C ILE A 161 3.93 12.66 14.03
N LYS A 162 2.94 13.23 14.72
CA LYS A 162 3.14 14.13 15.87
C LYS A 162 3.61 13.40 17.14
N ASP A 163 3.40 12.09 17.20
CA ASP A 163 3.74 11.26 18.35
C ASP A 163 5.15 10.64 18.23
N LEU A 164 5.83 10.84 17.09
CA LEU A 164 7.15 10.28 16.80
C LEU A 164 8.28 11.12 17.40
N ASP A 165 9.34 10.43 17.84
CA ASP A 165 10.57 11.09 18.25
C ASP A 165 11.44 11.52 17.05
N GLU A 166 12.43 12.37 17.31
CA GLU A 166 13.33 12.91 16.28
C GLU A 166 14.12 11.81 15.54
N LYS A 167 14.51 10.73 16.24
CA LYS A 167 15.29 9.64 15.64
C LYS A 167 14.44 8.85 14.64
N GLN A 168 13.19 8.58 14.99
CA GLN A 168 12.21 7.92 14.12
C GLN A 168 11.90 8.79 12.89
N LEU A 169 11.70 10.10 13.08
CA LEU A 169 11.47 11.03 11.97
C LEU A 169 12.64 11.06 10.99
N VAL A 170 13.88 11.11 11.50
CA VAL A 170 15.09 11.06 10.65
C VAL A 170 15.16 9.72 9.90
N LEU A 171 14.90 8.60 10.57
CA LEU A 171 14.89 7.29 9.95
C LEU A 171 13.87 7.21 8.80
N TYR A 172 12.63 7.65 9.01
CA TYR A 172 11.61 7.64 7.97
C TYR A 172 11.92 8.60 6.82
N ALA A 173 12.54 9.74 7.09
CA ALA A 173 13.03 10.63 6.04
C ALA A 173 14.14 9.97 5.19
N GLN A 174 15.06 9.24 5.82
CA GLN A 174 16.11 8.49 5.10
C GLN A 174 15.52 7.36 4.25
N MET A 175 14.56 6.60 4.79
CA MET A 175 13.86 5.56 4.05
C MET A 175 13.04 6.16 2.89
N ALA A 176 12.41 7.31 3.09
CA ALA A 176 11.68 8.03 2.05
C ALA A 176 12.59 8.48 0.90
N ASN A 177 13.79 8.99 1.21
CA ASN A 177 14.80 9.31 0.20
C ASN A 177 15.21 8.07 -0.61
N LEU A 178 15.37 6.92 0.04
CA LEU A 178 15.70 5.67 -0.66
C LEU A 178 14.56 5.23 -1.59
N VAL A 179 13.31 5.27 -1.13
CA VAL A 179 12.14 4.96 -1.98
C VAL A 179 12.09 5.90 -3.19
N ASN A 180 12.28 7.20 -2.98
CA ASN A 180 12.31 8.19 -4.05
C ASN A 180 13.43 7.92 -5.07
N LEU A 181 14.62 7.53 -4.59
CA LEU A 181 15.75 7.14 -5.45
C LEU A 181 15.47 5.87 -6.25
N ILE A 182 14.72 4.91 -5.69
CA ILE A 182 14.33 3.67 -6.39
C ILE A 182 13.32 3.98 -7.48
N LEU A 183 12.28 4.78 -7.17
CA LEU A 183 11.19 5.05 -8.10
C LEU A 183 11.60 6.05 -9.19
N GLN A 184 12.26 7.16 -8.82
CA GLN A 184 12.64 8.25 -9.73
C GLN A 184 11.47 8.83 -10.55
N TRP A 185 10.26 8.81 -9.98
CA TRP A 185 9.08 9.38 -10.62
C TRP A 185 8.82 10.80 -10.11
N SER A 186 8.55 11.73 -11.02
CA SER A 186 8.42 13.16 -10.73
C SER A 186 7.11 13.53 -10.00
N ASP A 187 6.14 12.63 -9.99
CA ASP A 187 4.81 12.79 -9.41
C ASP A 187 4.74 12.42 -7.92
N ILE A 188 5.85 11.97 -7.31
CA ILE A 188 5.87 11.55 -5.90
C ILE A 188 6.65 12.55 -5.04
N ASN A 189 6.04 12.97 -3.93
CA ASN A 189 6.66 13.86 -2.95
C ASN A 189 7.34 13.06 -1.82
N ILE A 190 8.61 13.36 -1.53
CA ILE A 190 9.37 12.70 -0.44
C ILE A 190 8.67 12.86 0.93
N LYS A 191 8.02 14.01 1.18
CA LYS A 191 7.26 14.23 2.42
C LYS A 191 6.07 13.28 2.53
N GLU A 192 5.39 13.02 1.42
CA GLU A 192 4.28 12.06 1.35
C GLU A 192 4.78 10.63 1.62
N ILE A 193 5.94 10.25 1.08
CA ILE A 193 6.56 8.96 1.38
C ILE A 193 6.87 8.83 2.88
N ALA A 194 7.47 9.86 3.48
CA ALA A 194 7.78 9.85 4.91
C ALA A 194 6.51 9.74 5.77
N GLU A 195 5.44 10.47 5.41
CA GLU A 195 4.15 10.35 6.09
C GLU A 195 3.53 8.96 5.94
N ASN A 196 3.65 8.33 4.77
CA ASN A 196 3.19 6.97 4.55
C ASN A 196 3.97 5.92 5.34
N PHE A 197 5.26 6.16 5.65
CA PHE A 197 5.97 5.34 6.61
C PHE A 197 5.41 5.44 8.03
N CYS A 198 4.85 6.58 8.41
CA CYS A 198 4.28 6.77 9.74
C CYS A 198 2.91 6.08 9.89
N LYS A 199 2.24 5.74 8.78
CA LYS A 199 0.95 5.05 8.76
C LYS A 199 1.05 3.53 8.93
N VAL A 200 2.26 2.96 8.96
CA VAL A 200 2.52 1.51 8.96
C VAL A 200 3.30 1.08 10.19
#